data_AF-A0A9D5CJK7-F1
#
_entry.id   AF-A0A9D5CJK7-F1
#
_cell.length_a   1.000
_cell.length_b   1.000
_cell.length_c   1.000
_cell.angle_alpha   90.00
_cell.angle_beta   90.00
_cell.angle_gamma   90.00
#
_symmetry.space_group_name_H-M   'P 1'
#
loop_
_entity.id
_entity.type
_entity.pdbx_description
1 polymer ?
#
loop_
_entity_poly.entity_id
_entity_poly.type
_entity_poly.pdbx_seq_one_letter_code
_entity_poly.pdbx_strand_id
1 'polypeptide(L)'
;MAASLFSKTLKLQRPLLSCIARNPAPPSLAPPFSSSSSEPLASRSQEKERGGWAKLFLFLPGAITFGLGTWQLFRREEKIEMLDYRKKRLEMEPILWNKMKSFSNGGLDDSLEFRKVLCEGVFDEEKSVYVGPRSRSISGVTENGYYVITPLFPTPNHSDSVQLPVLVNRGWVPRGWRDKPVHSLKDFEKDKNVKTADYEIEGSPWWKFWSKKHSVPKDEEPSITPTRVIGVVRGSEKPSIFVPANDPNSGQWFYVDVPMIARACGLPEDTLYIEDINENVNPTHPYPVPKDVNTLINHSVMPQDHLNYTITWYSLSAAVTYMAVKIIKPKKIRR
;
A
#
# COMPACT_ATOMS: atom_id res chain seq x y z
N MET A 1 -26.20 8.53 4.18
CA MET A 1 -27.30 8.90 3.26
C MET A 1 -26.69 9.54 2.03
N ALA A 2 -26.97 8.94 0.85
CA ALA A 2 -26.91 9.44 -0.53
C ALA A 2 -25.61 10.16 -1.00
N ALA A 3 -25.05 9.93 -2.19
CA ALA A 3 -25.66 9.53 -3.44
C ALA A 3 -24.66 8.81 -4.36
N SER A 4 -25.13 7.71 -4.93
CA SER A 4 -24.72 7.19 -6.24
C SER A 4 -25.14 8.19 -7.33
N LEU A 5 -24.49 8.18 -8.51
CA LEU A 5 -25.15 8.10 -9.84
C LEU A 5 -24.12 8.30 -10.98
N PHE A 6 -24.02 7.26 -11.81
CA PHE A 6 -23.85 7.21 -13.27
C PHE A 6 -22.90 8.18 -14.01
N SER A 7 -22.02 7.59 -14.84
CA SER A 7 -21.75 8.17 -16.16
C SER A 7 -21.76 7.08 -17.24
N LYS A 8 -22.65 7.27 -18.21
CA LYS A 8 -22.88 6.42 -19.38
C LYS A 8 -21.90 6.79 -20.49
N THR A 9 -21.47 5.76 -21.21
CA THR A 9 -20.70 5.75 -22.46
C THR A 9 -21.28 6.67 -23.55
N LEU A 10 -20.43 7.47 -24.21
CA LEU A 10 -20.76 8.17 -25.46
C LEU A 10 -19.98 7.55 -26.63
N LYS A 11 -20.74 7.06 -27.62
CA LYS A 11 -20.25 6.59 -28.93
C LYS A 11 -19.90 7.79 -29.82
N LEU A 12 -18.73 7.71 -30.45
CA LEU A 12 -18.28 8.60 -31.52
C LEU A 12 -19.00 8.27 -32.83
N GLN A 13 -19.48 9.30 -33.54
CA GLN A 13 -19.87 9.16 -34.95
C GLN A 13 -19.37 10.38 -35.74
N ARG A 14 -18.54 10.12 -36.76
CA ARG A 14 -17.95 11.09 -37.70
C ARG A 14 -18.96 11.42 -38.82
N PRO A 15 -18.92 12.62 -39.45
CA PRO A 15 -19.65 12.88 -40.68
C PRO A 15 -18.80 12.64 -41.93
N LEU A 16 -19.47 12.19 -42.99
CA LEU A 16 -18.97 12.00 -44.36
C LEU A 16 -19.12 13.27 -45.18
N LEU A 17 -18.12 13.51 -46.04
CA LEU A 17 -18.11 14.49 -47.13
C LEU A 17 -19.02 14.06 -48.28
N SER A 18 -19.68 15.01 -48.95
CA SER A 18 -20.07 14.86 -50.36
C SER A 18 -20.01 16.19 -51.10
N CYS A 19 -19.16 16.25 -52.12
CA CYS A 19 -19.10 17.27 -53.16
C CYS A 19 -20.18 17.00 -54.23
N ILE A 20 -20.85 18.04 -54.75
CA ILE A 20 -21.32 18.09 -56.14
C ILE A 20 -21.17 19.53 -56.67
N ALA A 21 -20.59 19.64 -57.87
CA ALA A 21 -20.37 20.86 -58.64
C ALA A 21 -21.47 21.08 -59.70
N ARG A 22 -21.68 22.34 -60.14
CA ARG A 22 -21.85 22.77 -61.56
C ARG A 22 -21.99 24.31 -61.70
N ASN A 23 -21.26 24.86 -62.69
CA ASN A 23 -21.14 26.25 -63.23
C ASN A 23 -22.33 26.65 -64.17
N PRO A 24 -22.36 27.80 -64.93
CA PRO A 24 -21.81 29.19 -64.82
C PRO A 24 -22.86 30.34 -65.10
N ALA A 25 -22.38 31.61 -65.12
CA ALA A 25 -22.99 32.97 -65.28
C ALA A 25 -23.63 33.31 -66.68
N PRO A 26 -24.06 34.56 -67.08
CA PRO A 26 -23.87 35.95 -66.55
C PRO A 26 -25.09 36.92 -66.76
N PRO A 27 -24.92 38.24 -67.05
CA PRO A 27 -24.82 39.41 -66.15
C PRO A 27 -26.05 40.34 -66.22
N SER A 28 -26.17 41.38 -65.36
CA SER A 28 -26.75 42.70 -65.73
C SER A 28 -27.00 43.65 -64.54
N LEU A 29 -26.44 44.87 -64.67
CA LEU A 29 -26.93 46.20 -64.30
C LEU A 29 -27.30 46.51 -62.83
N ALA A 30 -26.48 47.38 -62.23
CA ALA A 30 -26.84 48.21 -61.08
C ALA A 30 -27.77 49.37 -61.47
N PRO A 31 -28.54 49.91 -60.50
CA PRO A 31 -28.64 51.36 -60.36
C PRO A 31 -28.31 51.79 -58.91
N PRO A 32 -27.99 53.08 -58.68
CA PRO A 32 -27.55 53.57 -57.40
C PRO A 32 -28.77 53.90 -56.53
N PHE A 33 -28.91 53.22 -55.38
CA PHE A 33 -29.81 53.68 -54.32
C PHE A 33 -28.99 54.01 -53.08
N SER A 34 -28.88 55.30 -52.83
CA SER A 34 -28.49 55.88 -51.55
C SER A 34 -29.40 55.33 -50.45
N SER A 35 -28.91 54.37 -49.67
CA SER A 35 -29.54 53.94 -48.43
C SER A 35 -28.75 54.52 -47.27
N SER A 36 -29.36 55.48 -46.58
CA SER A 36 -28.94 55.92 -45.26
C SER A 36 -28.98 54.72 -44.32
N SER A 37 -27.81 54.20 -43.95
CA SER A 37 -27.65 53.16 -42.95
C SER A 37 -27.95 53.71 -41.56
N SER A 38 -29.22 53.66 -41.14
CA SER A 38 -29.55 53.66 -39.72
C SER A 38 -29.18 52.29 -39.15
N GLU A 39 -27.97 52.15 -38.61
CA GLU A 39 -27.61 50.97 -37.82
C GLU A 39 -28.58 50.80 -36.63
N PRO A 40 -29.06 49.57 -36.35
CA PRO A 40 -29.94 49.34 -35.22
C PRO A 40 -29.15 49.40 -33.91
N LEU A 41 -29.53 50.32 -33.01
CA LEU A 41 -28.93 50.54 -31.68
C LEU A 41 -28.79 49.25 -30.82
N ALA A 42 -29.57 48.21 -31.12
CA ALA A 42 -29.54 46.93 -30.43
C ALA A 42 -28.23 46.14 -30.62
N SER A 43 -27.57 46.23 -31.79
CA SER A 43 -26.34 45.47 -32.08
C SER A 43 -25.16 45.91 -31.20
N ARG A 44 -25.05 47.21 -30.93
CA ARG A 44 -23.93 47.82 -30.19
C ARG A 44 -23.93 47.48 -28.70
N SER A 45 -25.11 47.17 -28.14
CA SER A 45 -25.26 46.72 -26.75
C SER A 45 -24.82 45.26 -26.57
N GLN A 46 -25.24 44.37 -27.48
CA GLN A 46 -24.85 42.96 -27.45
C GLN A 46 -23.37 42.72 -27.73
N GLU A 47 -22.74 43.54 -28.59
CA GLU A 47 -21.32 43.44 -28.89
C GLU A 47 -20.43 43.89 -27.72
N LYS A 48 -20.84 44.93 -26.97
CA LYS A 48 -20.17 45.36 -25.74
C LYS A 48 -20.26 44.31 -24.63
N GLU A 49 -21.44 43.69 -24.44
CA GLU A 49 -21.59 42.61 -23.48
C GLU A 49 -20.75 41.38 -23.87
N ARG A 50 -20.82 40.93 -25.13
CA ARG A 50 -19.97 39.83 -25.64
C ARG A 50 -18.48 40.07 -25.41
N GLY A 51 -18.00 41.29 -25.62
CA GLY A 51 -16.62 41.68 -25.35
C GLY A 51 -16.25 41.70 -23.85
N GLY A 52 -17.22 41.95 -22.97
CA GLY A 52 -17.05 41.86 -21.51
C GLY A 52 -16.90 40.41 -21.03
N TRP A 53 -17.81 39.53 -21.46
CA TRP A 53 -17.76 38.10 -21.16
C TRP A 53 -16.50 37.44 -21.71
N ALA A 54 -16.08 37.76 -22.94
CA ALA A 54 -14.85 37.25 -23.54
C ALA A 54 -13.59 37.57 -22.70
N LYS A 55 -13.55 38.74 -22.04
CA LYS A 55 -12.44 39.12 -21.15
C LYS A 55 -12.45 38.36 -19.83
N LEU A 56 -13.63 38.04 -19.28
CA LEU A 56 -13.76 37.22 -18.08
C LEU A 56 -13.32 35.78 -18.32
N PHE A 57 -13.60 35.22 -19.51
CA PHE A 57 -13.15 33.88 -19.87
C PHE A 57 -11.62 33.72 -19.88
N LEU A 58 -10.85 34.80 -20.07
CA LEU A 58 -9.38 34.76 -19.99
C LEU A 58 -8.87 34.42 -18.57
N PHE A 59 -9.66 34.69 -17.53
CA PHE A 59 -9.31 34.37 -16.14
C PHE A 59 -9.74 32.98 -15.71
N LEU A 60 -10.61 32.30 -16.48
CA LEU A 60 -11.14 30.98 -16.12
C LEU A 60 -10.04 29.93 -15.85
N PRO A 61 -9.00 29.78 -16.70
CA PRO A 61 -7.93 28.83 -16.42
C PRO A 61 -7.13 29.21 -15.16
N GLY A 62 -6.96 30.51 -14.88
CA GLY A 62 -6.31 31.00 -13.66
C GLY A 62 -7.11 30.71 -12.39
N ALA A 63 -8.44 30.82 -12.46
CA ALA A 63 -9.34 30.46 -11.36
C ALA A 63 -9.35 28.94 -11.10
N ILE A 64 -9.33 28.11 -12.15
CA ILE A 64 -9.25 26.65 -12.02
C ILE A 64 -7.95 26.23 -11.34
N THR A 65 -6.80 26.75 -11.78
CA THR A 65 -5.51 26.41 -11.19
C THR A 65 -5.38 26.94 -9.77
N PHE A 66 -5.96 28.10 -9.45
CA PHE A 66 -6.08 28.58 -8.08
C PHE A 66 -6.89 27.60 -7.21
N GLY A 67 -8.05 27.16 -7.68
CA GLY A 67 -8.89 26.17 -6.99
C GLY A 67 -8.16 24.84 -6.76
N LEU A 68 -7.38 24.37 -7.74
CA LEU A 68 -6.52 23.19 -7.58
C LEU A 68 -5.44 23.41 -6.51
N GLY A 69 -4.80 24.58 -6.48
CA GLY A 69 -3.82 24.94 -5.45
C GLY A 69 -4.43 24.95 -4.05
N THR A 70 -5.63 25.53 -3.89
CA THR A 70 -6.36 25.53 -2.62
C THR A 70 -6.77 24.12 -2.20
N TRP A 71 -7.24 23.30 -3.14
CA TRP A 71 -7.55 21.89 -2.87
C TRP A 71 -6.31 21.11 -2.41
N GLN A 72 -5.15 21.31 -3.05
CA GLN A 72 -3.89 20.67 -2.65
C GLN A 72 -3.46 21.08 -1.23
N LEU A 73 -3.70 22.34 -0.84
CA LEU A 73 -3.40 22.81 0.51
C LEU A 73 -4.28 22.11 1.56
N PHE A 74 -5.60 21.99 1.33
CA PHE A 74 -6.47 21.25 2.25
C PHE A 74 -6.10 19.76 2.31
N ARG A 75 -5.79 19.15 1.16
CA ARG A 75 -5.32 17.76 1.12
C ARG A 75 -4.01 17.54 1.86
N ARG A 76 -3.12 18.52 1.86
CA ARG A 76 -1.91 18.50 2.68
C ARG A 76 -2.24 18.43 4.16
N GLU A 77 -3.15 19.26 4.65
CA GLU A 77 -3.52 19.29 6.07
C GLU A 77 -4.19 17.97 6.49
N GLU A 78 -5.13 17.45 5.71
CA GLU A 78 -5.71 16.11 5.93
C GLU A 78 -4.62 15.03 5.99
N LYS A 79 -3.61 15.13 5.12
CA LYS A 79 -2.50 14.18 5.09
C LYS A 79 -1.61 14.28 6.32
N ILE A 80 -1.32 15.50 6.79
CA ILE A 80 -0.55 15.73 8.01
C ILE A 80 -1.29 15.13 9.21
N GLU A 81 -2.57 15.45 9.37
CA GLU A 81 -3.39 14.95 10.48
C GLU A 81 -3.44 13.41 10.50
N MET A 82 -3.63 12.78 9.33
CA MET A 82 -3.58 11.31 9.20
C MET A 82 -2.23 10.73 9.63
N LEU A 83 -1.11 11.34 9.20
CA LEU A 83 0.22 10.87 9.55
C LEU A 83 0.52 11.06 11.04
N ASP A 84 0.17 12.21 11.60
CA ASP A 84 0.33 12.49 13.02
C ASP A 84 -0.50 11.54 13.89
N TYR A 85 -1.74 11.26 13.48
CA TYR A 85 -2.58 10.27 14.15
C TYR A 85 -1.89 8.90 14.20
N ARG A 86 -1.38 8.41 13.07
CA ARG A 86 -0.69 7.11 13.00
C ARG A 86 0.61 7.11 13.79
N LYS A 87 1.40 8.18 13.70
CA LYS A 87 2.68 8.32 14.42
C LYS A 87 2.46 8.27 15.93
N LYS A 88 1.49 9.03 16.45
CA LYS A 88 1.12 9.01 17.88
C LYS A 88 0.75 7.60 18.35
N ARG A 89 0.02 6.83 17.53
CA ARG A 89 -0.38 5.44 17.84
C ARG A 89 0.80 4.47 17.87
N LEU A 90 1.79 4.67 16.99
CA LEU A 90 3.02 3.88 16.95
C LEU A 90 3.99 4.22 18.08
N GLU A 91 3.93 5.45 18.61
CA GLU A 91 4.76 5.90 19.74
C GLU A 91 4.21 5.45 21.10
N MET A 92 2.94 5.05 21.18
CA MET A 92 2.35 4.48 22.39
C MET A 92 3.02 3.17 22.80
N GLU A 93 3.00 2.89 24.10
CA GLU A 93 3.50 1.62 24.63
C GLU A 93 2.73 0.41 24.04
N PRO A 94 3.44 -0.70 23.75
CA PRO A 94 2.82 -1.92 23.25
C PRO A 94 1.77 -2.48 24.20
N ILE A 95 0.59 -2.81 23.68
CA ILE A 95 -0.46 -3.47 24.45
C ILE A 95 -0.14 -4.96 24.56
N LEU A 96 -0.19 -5.51 25.78
CA LEU A 96 -0.11 -6.96 26.00
C LEU A 96 -1.38 -7.65 25.46
N TRP A 97 -1.26 -8.39 24.35
CA TRP A 97 -2.42 -8.98 23.67
C TRP A 97 -3.12 -10.04 24.52
N ASN A 98 -2.37 -10.81 25.31
CA ASN A 98 -2.91 -11.82 26.22
C ASN A 98 -3.92 -11.28 27.24
N LYS A 99 -3.94 -9.97 27.52
CA LYS A 99 -4.88 -9.32 28.44
C LYS A 99 -6.17 -8.85 27.75
N MET A 100 -6.25 -8.91 26.43
CA MET A 100 -7.35 -8.34 25.65
C MET A 100 -8.55 -9.30 25.51
N LYS A 101 -8.95 -9.96 26.61
CA LYS A 101 -10.07 -10.93 26.67
C LYS A 101 -11.46 -10.31 26.49
N SER A 102 -11.61 -8.98 26.55
CA SER A 102 -12.92 -8.34 26.81
C SER A 102 -13.54 -7.54 25.67
N PHE A 103 -12.93 -7.49 24.47
CA PHE A 103 -13.47 -6.69 23.35
C PHE A 103 -14.19 -7.50 22.27
N SER A 104 -14.26 -8.83 22.40
CA SER A 104 -14.73 -9.79 21.39
C SER A 104 -16.26 -9.89 21.23
N ASN A 105 -17.03 -8.84 21.54
CA ASN A 105 -18.47 -8.78 21.20
C ASN A 105 -18.77 -7.95 19.93
N GLY A 106 -17.75 -7.46 19.24
CA GLY A 106 -17.83 -6.90 17.89
C GLY A 106 -16.47 -7.10 17.24
N GLY A 107 -16.44 -7.48 15.96
CA GLY A 107 -15.21 -7.84 15.24
C GLY A 107 -14.07 -6.84 15.39
N LEU A 108 -12.85 -7.27 15.05
CA LEU A 108 -11.61 -6.50 15.18
C LEU A 108 -11.81 -5.02 14.82
N ASP A 109 -11.89 -4.18 15.85
CA ASP A 109 -12.24 -2.77 15.70
C ASP A 109 -11.10 -2.05 14.96
N ASP A 110 -11.42 -1.33 13.87
CA ASP A 110 -10.51 -0.40 13.18
C ASP A 110 -9.81 0.55 14.19
N SER A 111 -10.37 0.72 15.40
CA SER A 111 -9.75 1.44 16.50
C SER A 111 -8.38 0.93 16.92
N LEU A 112 -7.97 -0.31 16.65
CA LEU A 112 -6.64 -0.83 16.99
C LEU A 112 -5.59 -0.64 15.90
N GLU A 113 -5.98 -0.22 14.69
CA GLU A 113 -5.03 -0.03 13.59
C GLU A 113 -3.89 0.92 14.01
N PHE A 114 -2.66 0.55 13.63
CA PHE A 114 -1.42 1.26 13.98
C PHE A 114 -1.02 1.24 15.46
N ARG A 115 -1.67 0.46 16.32
CA ARG A 115 -1.16 0.21 17.68
C ARG A 115 -0.10 -0.88 17.67
N LYS A 116 0.92 -0.71 18.52
CA LYS A 116 1.85 -1.78 18.86
C LYS A 116 1.17 -2.76 19.82
N VAL A 117 1.35 -4.04 19.58
CA VAL A 117 0.92 -5.13 20.44
C VAL A 117 2.08 -6.08 20.69
N LEU A 118 2.11 -6.65 21.89
CA LEU A 118 3.01 -7.73 22.27
C LEU A 118 2.24 -9.04 22.26
N CYS A 119 2.76 -10.01 21.51
CA CYS A 119 2.22 -11.36 21.41
C CYS A 119 3.33 -12.36 21.74
N GLU A 120 3.02 -13.39 22.53
CA GLU A 120 3.94 -14.50 22.80
C GLU A 120 3.27 -15.82 22.44
N GLY A 121 3.97 -16.70 21.74
CA GLY A 121 3.39 -17.98 21.29
C GLY A 121 4.34 -18.75 20.39
N VAL A 122 3.83 -19.73 19.67
CA VAL A 122 4.64 -20.62 18.83
C VAL A 122 4.20 -20.50 17.39
N PHE A 123 5.17 -20.29 16.49
CA PHE A 123 4.88 -20.23 15.07
C PHE A 123 4.61 -21.63 14.51
N ASP A 124 3.51 -21.76 13.77
CA ASP A 124 3.20 -22.94 12.96
C ASP A 124 3.67 -22.68 11.53
N GLU A 125 4.92 -23.05 11.24
CA GLU A 125 5.57 -22.75 9.96
C GLU A 125 4.91 -23.48 8.79
N GLU A 126 4.28 -24.64 9.01
CA GLU A 126 3.58 -25.42 7.99
C GLU A 126 2.38 -24.65 7.40
N LYS A 127 1.78 -23.76 8.20
CA LYS A 127 0.66 -22.90 7.79
C LYS A 127 1.10 -21.52 7.30
N SER A 128 2.39 -21.33 7.00
CA SER A 128 2.90 -20.05 6.51
C SER A 128 2.39 -19.75 5.10
N VAL A 129 1.94 -18.51 4.89
CA VAL A 129 1.50 -17.98 3.61
C VAL A 129 2.52 -17.01 3.03
N TYR A 130 2.83 -17.16 1.74
CA TYR A 130 3.80 -16.33 1.03
C TYR A 130 3.11 -15.36 0.08
N VAL A 131 3.07 -14.08 0.45
CA VAL A 131 2.41 -13.02 -0.35
C VAL A 131 3.42 -12.29 -1.22
N GLY A 132 3.24 -12.31 -2.55
CA GLY A 132 4.10 -11.59 -3.48
C GLY A 132 3.63 -11.64 -4.94
N PRO A 133 4.40 -11.03 -5.86
CA PRO A 133 5.77 -10.55 -5.67
C PRO A 133 5.85 -9.28 -4.81
N ARG A 134 6.89 -9.19 -3.95
CA ARG A 134 7.25 -7.99 -3.19
C ARG A 134 8.68 -7.58 -3.50
N SER A 135 8.85 -6.39 -4.05
CA SER A 135 10.17 -5.85 -4.36
C SER A 135 10.79 -5.15 -3.14
N ARG A 136 12.08 -5.38 -2.90
CA ARG A 136 12.87 -4.70 -1.86
C ARG A 136 14.21 -4.29 -2.46
N SER A 137 14.67 -3.09 -2.14
CA SER A 137 16.03 -2.66 -2.48
C SER A 137 17.01 -3.15 -1.43
N ILE A 138 18.01 -3.93 -1.85
CA ILE A 138 19.07 -4.51 -1.01
C ILE A 138 20.39 -4.09 -1.63
N SER A 139 21.20 -3.32 -0.90
CA SER A 139 22.51 -2.85 -1.38
C SER A 139 22.49 -2.16 -2.75
N GLY A 140 21.40 -1.44 -3.06
CA GLY A 140 21.20 -0.76 -4.35
C GLY A 140 20.65 -1.63 -5.48
N VAL A 141 20.46 -2.93 -5.26
CA VAL A 141 19.84 -3.85 -6.21
C VAL A 141 18.39 -4.12 -5.80
N THR A 142 17.45 -4.03 -6.75
CA THR A 142 16.06 -4.38 -6.47
C THR A 142 15.87 -5.87 -6.66
N GLU A 143 15.50 -6.55 -5.58
CA GLU A 143 15.17 -7.97 -5.58
C GLU A 143 13.68 -8.19 -5.34
N ASN A 144 13.12 -9.19 -6.02
CA ASN A 144 11.75 -9.64 -5.76
C ASN A 144 11.78 -10.79 -4.76
N GLY A 145 10.75 -10.83 -3.92
CA GLY A 145 10.57 -11.83 -2.87
C GLY A 145 9.12 -11.91 -2.43
N TYR A 146 8.91 -12.35 -1.21
CA TYR A 146 7.60 -12.55 -0.60
C TYR A 146 7.56 -11.96 0.81
N TYR A 147 6.38 -11.57 1.28
CA TYR A 147 6.13 -11.49 2.71
C TYR A 147 5.71 -12.86 3.23
N VAL A 148 6.22 -13.24 4.40
CA VAL A 148 5.87 -14.50 5.07
C VAL A 148 4.92 -14.19 6.21
N ILE A 149 3.69 -14.68 6.10
CA ILE A 149 2.67 -14.54 7.12
C ILE A 149 2.50 -15.89 7.79
N THR A 150 2.82 -15.97 9.08
CA THR A 150 2.79 -17.22 9.84
C THR A 150 1.86 -17.07 11.04
N PRO A 151 0.94 -18.02 11.28
CA PRO A 151 0.12 -18.01 12.47
C PRO A 151 0.95 -18.30 13.72
N LEU A 152 0.76 -17.47 14.74
CA LEU A 152 1.33 -17.60 16.08
C LEU A 152 0.27 -18.20 17.00
N PHE A 153 0.48 -19.43 17.46
CA PHE A 153 -0.45 -20.19 18.28
C PHE A 153 -0.18 -20.03 19.79
N PRO A 154 -1.23 -20.22 20.63
CA PRO A 154 -1.09 -20.30 22.08
C PRO A 154 -0.16 -21.43 22.51
N THR A 155 0.67 -21.17 23.52
CA THR A 155 1.46 -22.22 24.20
C THR A 155 0.71 -22.72 25.43
N PRO A 156 0.47 -24.04 25.57
CA PRO A 156 -0.03 -24.60 26.82
C PRO A 156 0.90 -24.26 27.98
N ASN A 157 0.33 -23.96 29.16
CA ASN A 157 1.08 -23.66 30.40
C ASN A 157 1.92 -22.37 30.43
N HIS A 158 1.72 -21.44 29.49
CA HIS A 158 2.38 -20.13 29.50
C HIS A 158 1.36 -18.99 29.63
N SER A 159 1.27 -18.34 30.81
CA SER A 159 0.27 -17.29 31.08
C SER A 159 0.45 -16.03 30.22
N ASP A 160 1.67 -15.79 29.76
CA ASP A 160 1.99 -14.63 28.92
C ASP A 160 1.70 -14.88 27.42
N SER A 161 1.33 -16.11 27.07
CA SER A 161 1.02 -16.49 25.69
C SER A 161 -0.33 -15.93 25.21
N VAL A 162 -0.43 -15.74 23.90
CA VAL A 162 -1.68 -15.43 23.22
C VAL A 162 -2.71 -16.51 23.51
N GLN A 163 -3.97 -16.11 23.67
CA GLN A 163 -5.04 -17.06 23.96
C GLN A 163 -5.75 -17.55 22.70
N LEU A 164 -5.75 -16.71 21.67
CA LEU A 164 -6.24 -17.01 20.34
C LEU A 164 -5.06 -16.85 19.36
N PRO A 165 -5.03 -17.63 18.27
CA PRO A 165 -4.02 -17.48 17.25
C PRO A 165 -3.98 -16.05 16.67
N VAL A 166 -2.79 -15.59 16.30
CA VAL A 166 -2.56 -14.28 15.67
C VAL A 166 -1.82 -14.49 14.36
N LEU A 167 -2.22 -13.82 13.29
CA LEU A 167 -1.47 -13.80 12.04
C LEU A 167 -0.35 -12.77 12.13
N VAL A 168 0.89 -13.21 11.94
CA VAL A 168 2.07 -12.34 12.01
C VAL A 168 2.73 -12.32 10.64
N ASN A 169 2.82 -11.15 10.02
CA ASN A 169 3.73 -10.93 8.91
C ASN A 169 5.14 -10.75 9.47
N ARG A 170 5.96 -11.79 9.35
CA ARG A 170 7.33 -11.85 9.87
C ARG A 170 8.31 -11.02 9.02
N GLY A 171 7.88 -10.56 7.85
CA GLY A 171 8.67 -9.72 6.96
C GLY A 171 9.03 -10.38 5.63
N TRP A 172 10.02 -9.78 4.96
CA TRP A 172 10.41 -10.09 3.59
C TRP A 172 11.42 -11.23 3.51
N VAL A 173 11.24 -12.11 2.53
CA VAL A 173 12.19 -13.18 2.17
C VAL A 173 12.45 -13.19 0.66
N PRO A 174 13.67 -13.57 0.21
CA PRO A 174 13.99 -13.68 -1.21
C PRO A 174 13.25 -14.86 -1.85
N ARG A 175 13.11 -14.85 -3.18
CA ARG A 175 12.35 -15.87 -3.93
C ARG A 175 12.73 -17.32 -3.59
N GLY A 176 14.03 -17.62 -3.46
CA GLY A 176 14.52 -18.97 -3.18
C GLY A 176 14.30 -19.46 -1.74
N TRP A 177 13.65 -18.67 -0.88
CA TRP A 177 13.35 -19.09 0.49
C TRP A 177 12.15 -20.03 0.57
N ARG A 178 11.19 -19.91 -0.36
CA ARG A 178 9.99 -20.76 -0.44
C ARG A 178 10.33 -22.25 -0.61
N ASP A 179 11.41 -22.54 -1.34
CA ASP A 179 11.75 -23.90 -1.77
C ASP A 179 12.65 -24.64 -0.76
N LYS A 180 12.98 -24.01 0.38
CA LYS A 180 13.77 -24.66 1.43
C LYS A 180 12.88 -25.65 2.19
N PRO A 181 13.20 -26.95 2.24
CA PRO A 181 12.44 -27.90 3.04
C PRO A 181 12.55 -27.52 4.53
N VAL A 182 11.41 -27.55 5.24
CA VAL A 182 11.20 -27.22 6.67
C VAL A 182 12.07 -28.07 7.64
N HIS A 183 12.91 -28.98 7.13
CA HIS A 183 13.70 -29.91 7.93
C HIS A 183 15.10 -29.43 8.37
N SER A 184 15.56 -28.23 8.00
CA SER A 184 16.91 -27.77 8.38
C SER A 184 17.09 -27.42 9.87
N LEU A 185 16.05 -27.56 10.70
CA LEU A 185 16.19 -27.49 12.16
C LEU A 185 16.79 -28.76 12.79
N LYS A 186 16.90 -29.87 12.04
CA LYS A 186 17.59 -31.10 12.49
C LYS A 186 19.07 -31.16 12.16
N ASP A 187 19.59 -30.25 11.32
CA ASP A 187 21.01 -30.22 10.97
C ASP A 187 21.88 -29.58 12.07
N PHE A 188 21.27 -28.97 13.09
CA PHE A 188 21.97 -28.27 14.17
C PHE A 188 22.43 -29.16 15.34
N GLU A 189 22.02 -30.44 15.39
CA GLU A 189 22.54 -31.38 16.40
C GLU A 189 23.75 -32.20 15.92
N LYS A 190 24.09 -32.15 14.62
CA LYS A 190 25.15 -33.01 14.08
C LYS A 190 26.56 -32.43 14.18
N ASP A 191 26.71 -31.14 14.49
CA ASP A 191 28.00 -30.44 14.50
C ASP A 191 28.69 -30.34 15.88
N LYS A 192 28.16 -31.03 16.91
CA LYS A 192 28.82 -31.10 18.24
C LYS A 192 29.49 -32.42 18.58
N ASN A 193 29.76 -33.28 17.59
CA ASN A 193 30.54 -34.49 17.86
C ASN A 193 31.71 -34.67 16.89
N VAL A 194 32.90 -34.62 17.49
CA VAL A 194 34.16 -35.23 17.08
C VAL A 194 35.00 -34.48 16.04
N LYS A 195 36.07 -33.83 16.53
CA LYS A 195 37.45 -34.22 16.20
C LYS A 195 38.38 -34.02 17.40
N THR A 196 38.60 -35.10 18.15
CA THR A 196 39.85 -35.30 18.90
C THR A 196 40.39 -36.67 18.51
N ALA A 197 41.67 -36.67 18.14
CA ALA A 197 42.37 -37.76 17.50
C ALA A 197 42.66 -38.94 18.43
N ASP A 198 42.52 -40.13 17.85
CA ASP A 198 43.32 -41.36 17.93
C ASP A 198 44.05 -41.73 19.23
N TYR A 199 43.73 -42.91 19.76
CA TYR A 199 44.72 -43.88 20.27
C TYR A 199 44.16 -45.31 20.16
N GLU A 200 44.92 -46.20 19.51
CA GLU A 200 44.67 -47.64 19.36
C GLU A 200 44.92 -48.38 20.69
N ILE A 201 44.08 -49.37 21.05
CA ILE A 201 44.50 -50.58 21.78
C ILE A 201 43.65 -51.78 21.34
N GLU A 202 44.35 -52.86 21.00
CA GLU A 202 43.87 -54.21 20.64
C GLU A 202 43.16 -54.96 21.77
N GLY A 203 42.22 -55.82 21.37
CA GLY A 203 41.91 -57.09 22.06
C GLY A 203 40.81 -57.05 23.13
N SER A 204 39.62 -57.59 22.80
CA SER A 204 38.90 -58.60 23.62
C SER A 204 37.47 -58.89 23.07
N PRO A 205 36.95 -60.14 23.17
CA PRO A 205 35.76 -60.60 22.43
C PRO A 205 34.40 -60.09 22.93
N TRP A 206 33.61 -59.70 21.94
CA TRP A 206 32.42 -58.84 21.85
C TRP A 206 31.05 -59.47 22.17
N TRP A 207 30.96 -60.49 23.03
CA TRP A 207 29.68 -61.21 23.26
C TRP A 207 29.20 -61.28 24.71
N LYS A 208 30.00 -60.91 25.71
CA LYS A 208 29.62 -61.00 27.14
C LYS A 208 29.04 -59.72 27.76
N PHE A 209 28.65 -58.73 26.93
CA PHE A 209 28.09 -57.46 27.40
C PHE A 209 26.61 -57.22 27.03
N TRP A 210 25.95 -58.14 26.32
CA TRP A 210 24.55 -57.97 25.88
C TRP A 210 23.49 -58.43 26.89
N SER A 211 23.69 -58.09 28.17
CA SER A 211 22.66 -58.29 29.20
C SER A 211 22.65 -57.16 30.23
N LYS A 212 22.64 -55.91 29.76
CA LYS A 212 22.27 -54.77 30.59
C LYS A 212 21.01 -54.14 30.00
N LYS A 213 19.89 -54.43 30.66
CA LYS A 213 18.57 -53.84 30.47
C LYS A 213 18.74 -52.34 30.19
N HIS A 214 18.52 -51.92 28.94
CA HIS A 214 18.49 -50.51 28.58
C HIS A 214 17.36 -49.86 29.39
N SER A 215 17.73 -49.08 30.40
CA SER A 215 16.81 -48.11 31.01
C SER A 215 16.52 -47.07 29.93
N VAL A 216 15.31 -47.15 29.38
CA VAL A 216 14.70 -46.13 28.52
C VAL A 216 14.94 -44.76 29.16
N PRO A 217 15.72 -43.85 28.55
CA PRO A 217 15.70 -42.46 28.94
C PRO A 217 14.28 -41.96 28.65
N LYS A 218 13.63 -41.50 29.71
CA LYS A 218 12.33 -40.84 29.69
C LYS A 218 12.40 -39.74 28.63
N ASP A 219 11.52 -39.79 27.65
CA ASP A 219 11.43 -38.81 26.57
C ASP A 219 11.43 -37.39 27.16
N GLU A 220 12.49 -36.63 26.92
CA GLU A 220 12.47 -35.18 27.10
C GLU A 220 11.64 -34.63 25.94
N GLU A 221 10.41 -34.23 26.22
CA GLU A 221 9.60 -33.49 25.25
C GLU A 221 10.41 -32.28 24.75
N PRO A 222 10.40 -31.97 23.44
CA PRO A 222 11.06 -30.79 22.94
C PRO A 222 10.48 -29.57 23.65
N SER A 223 11.31 -28.85 24.40
CA SER A 223 10.89 -27.63 25.09
C SER A 223 10.57 -26.56 24.03
N ILE A 224 9.30 -26.47 23.64
CA ILE A 224 8.83 -25.46 22.69
C ILE A 224 8.93 -24.10 23.38
N THR A 225 9.98 -23.33 23.08
CA THR A 225 10.15 -22.00 23.65
C THR A 225 9.22 -21.02 22.95
N PRO A 226 8.34 -20.31 23.68
CA PRO A 226 7.47 -19.31 23.07
C PRO A 226 8.33 -18.18 22.51
N THR A 227 8.01 -17.78 21.28
CA THR A 227 8.60 -16.62 20.62
C THR A 227 7.81 -15.37 21.00
N ARG A 228 8.54 -14.33 21.40
CA ARG A 228 7.99 -13.01 21.69
C ARG A 228 8.05 -12.12 20.46
N VAL A 229 6.91 -11.56 20.08
CA VAL A 229 6.74 -10.71 18.90
C VAL A 229 6.16 -9.37 19.34
N ILE A 230 6.81 -8.28 18.95
CA ILE A 230 6.23 -6.93 19.00
C ILE A 230 5.83 -6.58 17.58
N GLY A 231 4.54 -6.42 17.35
CA GLY A 231 4.01 -6.11 16.03
C GLY A 231 3.06 -4.93 16.03
N VAL A 232 2.80 -4.38 14.85
CA VAL A 232 1.83 -3.30 14.64
C VAL A 232 0.58 -3.88 14.01
N VAL A 233 -0.58 -3.61 14.62
CA VAL A 233 -1.88 -4.06 14.09
C VAL A 233 -2.18 -3.39 12.75
N ARG A 234 -2.56 -4.19 11.76
CA ARG A 234 -2.91 -3.74 10.41
C ARG A 234 -4.15 -4.49 9.91
N GLY A 235 -4.85 -3.88 8.95
CA GLY A 235 -5.92 -4.54 8.20
C GLY A 235 -5.43 -5.09 6.85
N SER A 236 -6.38 -5.66 6.09
CA SER A 236 -6.15 -6.09 4.71
C SER A 236 -5.67 -4.95 3.81
N GLU A 237 -4.84 -5.30 2.85
CA GLU A 237 -4.42 -4.38 1.78
C GLU A 237 -5.57 -4.16 0.79
N LYS A 238 -5.59 -2.97 0.17
CA LYS A 238 -6.51 -2.64 -0.92
C LYS A 238 -5.76 -2.76 -2.25
N PRO A 239 -5.95 -3.85 -3.01
CA PRO A 239 -5.24 -4.04 -4.27
C PRO A 239 -5.70 -3.04 -5.35
N SER A 240 -4.81 -2.79 -6.31
CA SER A 240 -5.16 -2.06 -7.54
C SER A 240 -5.92 -2.97 -8.51
N ILE A 241 -6.65 -2.38 -9.45
CA ILE A 241 -7.45 -3.10 -10.47
C ILE A 241 -6.62 -4.01 -11.39
N PHE A 242 -5.30 -3.83 -11.42
CA PHE A 242 -4.38 -4.65 -12.23
C PHE A 242 -3.76 -5.81 -11.45
N VAL A 243 -3.99 -5.89 -10.14
CA VAL A 243 -3.47 -6.98 -9.31
C VAL A 243 -4.43 -8.18 -9.43
N PRO A 244 -3.93 -9.37 -9.80
CA PRO A 244 -4.76 -10.57 -9.84
C PRO A 244 -5.38 -10.92 -8.48
N ALA A 245 -6.48 -11.66 -8.49
CA ALA A 245 -7.08 -12.19 -7.27
C ALA A 245 -6.19 -13.24 -6.61
N ASN A 246 -6.24 -13.33 -5.28
CA ASN A 246 -5.61 -14.41 -4.53
C ASN A 246 -6.31 -15.76 -4.83
N ASP A 247 -5.54 -16.84 -4.85
CA ASP A 247 -6.04 -18.22 -4.93
C ASP A 247 -5.42 -19.10 -3.82
N PRO A 248 -6.16 -19.34 -2.73
CA PRO A 248 -5.70 -20.15 -1.61
C PRO A 248 -5.42 -21.61 -1.98
N ASN A 249 -6.15 -22.17 -2.95
CA ASN A 249 -6.04 -23.59 -3.31
C ASN A 249 -4.71 -23.89 -4.00
N SER A 250 -4.22 -22.94 -4.81
CA SER A 250 -2.91 -23.04 -5.45
C SER A 250 -1.79 -22.37 -4.64
N GLY A 251 -2.10 -21.78 -3.48
CA GLY A 251 -1.13 -21.03 -2.66
C GLY A 251 -0.63 -19.73 -3.32
N GLN A 252 -1.39 -19.16 -4.25
CA GLN A 252 -1.04 -17.93 -4.95
C GLN A 252 -1.64 -16.71 -4.23
N TRP A 253 -0.77 -15.88 -3.66
CA TRP A 253 -1.17 -14.70 -2.89
C TRP A 253 -0.44 -13.46 -3.39
N PHE A 254 -1.19 -12.48 -3.89
CA PHE A 254 -0.65 -11.24 -4.47
C PHE A 254 -0.74 -10.04 -3.50
N TYR A 255 -1.78 -10.00 -2.66
CA TYR A 255 -2.00 -8.97 -1.65
C TYR A 255 -2.45 -9.58 -0.33
N VAL A 256 -2.25 -8.85 0.77
CA VAL A 256 -2.66 -9.32 2.10
C VAL A 256 -4.17 -9.18 2.24
N ASP A 257 -4.87 -10.30 2.28
CA ASP A 257 -6.30 -10.39 2.61
C ASP A 257 -6.43 -11.17 3.91
N VAL A 258 -6.60 -10.46 5.04
CA VAL A 258 -6.54 -11.05 6.38
C VAL A 258 -7.61 -12.13 6.57
N PRO A 259 -8.92 -11.90 6.29
CA PRO A 259 -9.93 -12.95 6.38
C PRO A 259 -9.65 -14.17 5.50
N MET A 260 -9.16 -13.96 4.27
CA MET A 260 -8.88 -15.06 3.34
C MET A 260 -7.67 -15.88 3.79
N ILE A 261 -6.60 -15.22 4.26
CA ILE A 261 -5.41 -15.88 4.81
C ILE A 261 -5.76 -16.65 6.08
N ALA A 262 -6.54 -16.03 6.98
CA ALA A 262 -7.00 -16.70 8.20
C ALA A 262 -7.73 -18.00 7.87
N ARG A 263 -8.69 -17.96 6.93
CA ARG A 263 -9.40 -19.15 6.44
C ARG A 263 -8.46 -20.21 5.86
N ALA A 264 -7.47 -19.81 5.06
CA ALA A 264 -6.48 -20.72 4.50
C ALA A 264 -5.63 -21.40 5.57
N CYS A 265 -5.35 -20.71 6.68
CA CYS A 265 -4.67 -21.26 7.86
C CYS A 265 -5.61 -22.02 8.82
N GLY A 266 -6.91 -22.15 8.52
CA GLY A 266 -7.90 -22.80 9.38
C GLY A 266 -8.26 -21.97 10.62
N LEU A 267 -8.15 -20.65 10.55
CA LEU A 267 -8.43 -19.70 11.62
C LEU A 267 -9.71 -18.87 11.35
N PRO A 268 -10.34 -18.30 12.39
CA PRO A 268 -11.48 -17.39 12.25
C PRO A 268 -11.16 -16.15 11.40
N GLU A 269 -12.14 -15.62 10.67
CA GLU A 269 -11.94 -14.47 9.77
C GLU A 269 -11.58 -13.15 10.49
N ASP A 270 -11.93 -13.04 11.77
CA ASP A 270 -11.64 -11.92 12.66
C ASP A 270 -10.28 -12.08 13.38
N THR A 271 -9.44 -13.02 12.95
CA THR A 271 -8.10 -13.21 13.48
C THR A 271 -7.28 -11.93 13.36
N LEU A 272 -6.65 -11.52 14.46
CA LEU A 272 -5.76 -10.37 14.51
C LEU A 272 -4.60 -10.55 13.52
N TYR A 273 -4.33 -9.52 12.72
CA TYR A 273 -3.15 -9.45 11.87
C TYR A 273 -2.19 -8.35 12.35
N ILE A 274 -0.92 -8.71 12.48
CA ILE A 274 0.16 -7.79 12.88
C ILE A 274 1.33 -7.86 11.93
N GLU A 275 1.97 -6.72 11.70
CA GLU A 275 3.28 -6.64 11.04
C GLU A 275 4.36 -6.70 12.12
N ASP A 276 5.25 -7.69 12.05
CA ASP A 276 6.41 -7.74 12.94
C ASP A 276 7.32 -6.53 12.68
N ILE A 277 7.73 -5.88 13.76
CA ILE A 277 8.62 -4.72 13.75
C ILE A 277 9.91 -4.97 14.54
N ASN A 278 10.25 -6.24 14.80
CA ASN A 278 11.46 -6.58 15.53
C ASN A 278 12.71 -6.14 14.76
N GLU A 279 13.47 -5.21 15.33
CA GLU A 279 14.73 -4.71 14.76
C GLU A 279 15.91 -5.65 15.05
N ASN A 280 15.77 -6.59 15.99
CA ASN A 280 16.82 -7.51 16.41
C ASN A 280 16.89 -8.73 15.49
N VAL A 281 17.29 -8.52 14.24
CA VAL A 281 17.54 -9.60 13.28
C VAL A 281 18.93 -10.19 13.52
N ASN A 282 19.01 -11.51 13.67
CA ASN A 282 20.28 -12.21 13.82
C ASN A 282 21.10 -12.09 12.51
N PRO A 283 22.34 -11.55 12.54
CA PRO A 283 23.15 -11.40 11.33
C PRO A 283 23.44 -12.71 10.58
N THR A 284 23.48 -13.84 11.29
CA THR A 284 23.73 -15.17 10.71
C THR A 284 22.50 -15.71 9.96
N HIS A 285 21.29 -15.27 10.36
CA HIS A 285 20.03 -15.65 9.74
C HIS A 285 19.19 -14.38 9.49
N PRO A 286 19.53 -13.61 8.44
CA PRO A 286 18.96 -12.28 8.23
C PRO A 286 17.50 -12.28 7.76
N TYR A 287 16.92 -13.44 7.48
CA TYR A 287 15.57 -13.59 6.95
C TYR A 287 14.67 -14.34 7.95
N PRO A 288 13.36 -14.02 8.03
CA PRO A 288 12.67 -12.93 7.32
C PRO A 288 13.10 -11.55 7.83
N VAL A 289 13.14 -10.55 6.94
CA VAL A 289 13.49 -9.17 7.32
C VAL A 289 12.22 -8.38 7.62
N PRO A 290 11.95 -7.98 8.88
CA PRO A 290 10.74 -7.27 9.26
C PRO A 290 10.54 -5.96 8.49
N LYS A 291 9.30 -5.46 8.47
CA LYS A 291 9.01 -4.14 7.89
C LYS A 291 9.52 -3.06 8.84
N ASP A 292 10.13 -2.03 8.27
CA ASP A 292 10.48 -0.84 9.04
C ASP A 292 9.19 -0.11 9.44
N VAL A 293 9.12 0.33 10.70
CA VAL A 293 7.99 1.09 11.26
C VAL A 293 7.68 2.32 10.40
N ASN A 294 8.69 2.99 9.85
CA ASN A 294 8.46 4.16 8.98
C ASN A 294 7.74 3.78 7.68
N THR A 295 7.95 2.58 7.15
CA THR A 295 7.24 2.12 5.95
C THR A 295 5.75 1.90 6.17
N LEU A 296 5.31 1.75 7.43
CA LEU A 296 3.89 1.63 7.78
C LEU A 296 3.16 2.98 7.72
N ILE A 297 3.88 4.09 7.86
CA ILE A 297 3.34 5.46 7.77
C ILE A 297 3.61 6.12 6.42
N ASN A 298 4.57 5.63 5.65
CA ASN A 298 4.88 6.18 4.34
C ASN A 298 3.77 5.89 3.32
N HIS A 299 3.44 6.91 2.53
CA HIS A 299 2.56 6.80 1.36
C HIS A 299 3.28 7.33 0.13
N SER A 300 2.76 7.01 -1.06
CA SER A 300 3.31 7.47 -2.34
C SER A 300 3.26 9.00 -2.52
N VAL A 301 2.35 9.68 -1.85
CA VAL A 301 2.22 11.15 -1.87
C VAL A 301 2.27 11.66 -0.44
N MET A 302 3.29 12.46 -0.13
CA MET A 302 3.56 13.03 1.18
C MET A 302 3.11 14.49 1.28
N PRO A 303 2.97 15.05 2.50
CA PRO A 303 2.61 16.46 2.70
C PRO A 303 3.51 17.44 1.95
N GLN A 304 4.81 17.12 1.82
CA GLN A 304 5.75 17.93 1.05
C GLN A 304 5.42 17.91 -0.45
N ASP A 305 4.97 16.79 -1.00
CA ASP A 305 4.55 16.70 -2.40
C ASP A 305 3.33 17.58 -2.66
N HIS A 306 2.34 17.54 -1.76
CA HIS A 306 1.17 18.42 -1.82
C HIS A 306 1.57 19.90 -1.73
N LEU A 307 2.57 20.25 -0.92
CA LEU A 307 3.10 21.61 -0.85
C LEU A 307 3.78 22.03 -2.17
N ASN A 308 4.60 21.16 -2.75
CA ASN A 308 5.25 21.41 -4.04
C ASN A 308 4.22 21.62 -5.16
N TYR A 309 3.16 20.80 -5.19
CA TYR A 309 2.04 20.99 -6.11
C TYR A 309 1.28 22.30 -5.83
N THR A 310 1.04 22.64 -4.57
CA THR A 310 0.38 23.91 -4.19
C THR A 310 1.13 25.10 -4.76
N ILE A 311 2.46 25.14 -4.61
CA ILE A 311 3.31 26.19 -5.17
C ILE A 311 3.18 26.23 -6.69
N THR A 312 3.28 25.07 -7.35
CA THR A 312 3.17 24.96 -8.82
C THR A 312 1.84 25.52 -9.33
N TRP A 313 0.73 25.14 -8.71
CA TRP A 313 -0.61 25.57 -9.11
C TRP A 313 -0.84 27.07 -8.90
N TYR A 314 -0.37 27.62 -7.78
CA TYR A 314 -0.46 29.06 -7.54
C TYR A 314 0.47 29.88 -8.44
N SER A 315 1.68 29.39 -8.77
CA SER A 315 2.55 30.03 -9.76
C SER A 315 1.89 30.05 -11.15
N LEU A 316 1.27 28.94 -11.57
CA LEU A 316 0.56 28.87 -12.84
C LEU A 316 -0.66 29.81 -12.85
N SER A 317 -1.43 29.85 -11.75
CA SER A 317 -2.55 30.77 -11.59
C SER A 317 -2.12 32.23 -11.72
N ALA A 318 -1.03 32.62 -11.06
CA ALA A 318 -0.48 33.97 -11.15
C ALA A 318 -0.01 34.31 -12.57
N ALA A 319 0.68 33.39 -13.25
CA ALA A 319 1.16 33.59 -14.62
C ALA A 319 0.02 33.77 -15.62
N VAL A 320 -1.01 32.91 -15.58
CA VAL A 320 -2.19 32.99 -16.44
C VAL A 320 -2.96 34.28 -16.18
N THR A 321 -3.17 34.62 -14.90
CA THR A 321 -3.86 35.87 -14.52
C THR A 321 -3.09 37.09 -15.01
N TYR A 322 -1.76 37.10 -14.89
CA TYR A 322 -0.91 38.17 -15.41
C TYR A 322 -1.01 38.30 -16.94
N MET A 323 -1.00 37.18 -17.67
CA MET A 323 -1.18 37.18 -19.12
C MET A 323 -2.57 37.72 -19.52
N ALA A 324 -3.63 37.30 -18.83
CA ALA A 324 -4.99 37.82 -19.06
C ALA A 324 -5.05 39.34 -18.84
N VAL A 325 -4.45 39.85 -17.75
CA VAL A 325 -4.34 41.29 -17.49
C VAL A 325 -3.57 42.01 -18.59
N LYS A 326 -2.46 41.45 -19.08
CA LYS A 326 -1.66 42.04 -20.16
C LYS A 326 -2.39 42.09 -21.49
N ILE A 327 -3.22 41.09 -21.81
CA ILE A 327 -4.05 41.06 -23.01
C ILE A 327 -5.14 42.14 -22.97
N ILE A 328 -5.73 42.38 -21.78
CA ILE A 328 -6.81 43.36 -21.62
C ILE A 328 -6.28 44.81 -21.59
N LYS A 329 -5.04 45.04 -21.13
CA LYS A 329 -4.45 46.39 -21.05
C LYS A 329 -4.24 46.98 -22.46
N PRO A 330 -4.82 48.15 -22.78
CA PRO A 330 -4.62 48.78 -24.09
C PRO A 330 -3.15 49.18 -24.28
N LYS A 331 -2.60 48.95 -25.49
CA LYS A 331 -1.26 49.45 -25.83
C LYS A 331 -1.31 50.98 -25.83
N LYS A 332 -0.49 51.63 -24.99
CA LYS A 332 -0.28 53.08 -25.07
C LYS A 332 0.35 53.39 -26.43
N ILE A 333 -0.43 53.99 -27.33
CA ILE A 333 0.10 54.59 -28.56
C ILE A 333 0.99 55.74 -28.11
N ARG A 334 2.31 55.60 -28.27
CA ARG A 334 3.23 56.75 -28.14
C ARG A 334 2.92 57.65 -29.34
N ARG A 335 2.36 58.83 -29.05
CA ARG A 335 2.24 59.93 -30.01
C ARG A 335 3.56 60.67 -30.12
#